data_AF-A0A7C5ICE4-F1
#
_entry.id   AF-A0A7C5ICE4-F1
#
_cell.length_a   1.000
_cell.length_b   1.000
_cell.length_c   1.000
_cell.angle_alpha   90.00
_cell.angle_beta   90.00
_cell.angle_gamma   90.00
#
_symmetry.space_group_name_H-M   'P 1'
#
loop_
_entity.id
_entity.type
_entity.pdbx_description
1 polymer ?
#
loop_
_entity_poly.entity_id
_entity_poly.type
_entity_poly.pdbx_seq_one_letter_code
_entity_poly.pdbx_strand_id
1 'polypeptide(L)'
;YLRSLKDVAAIPGRIVKFKGNVKASGAPEFGASSHLARILLKVTDYDPEVRSIMNIKYAPEVVEASERLGLTVSFFDRGEEPRELKEVEGGTLPWGIEQAIRRAGKVPDIIYDKGDVGKEPMIRVFGKDAVDVSRKVIEIANELGKKKT
;
A
#
# COMPACT_ATOMS: atom_id res chain seq x y z
N TYR A 1 -20.60 -3.19 1.40
CA TYR A 1 -19.57 -2.18 1.70
C TYR A 1 -18.68 -2.69 2.82
N LEU A 2 -17.37 -2.41 2.75
CA LEU A 2 -16.38 -2.71 3.80
C LEU A 2 -16.78 -1.92 5.06
N ARG A 3 -17.02 -2.59 6.19
CA ARG A 3 -17.44 -1.94 7.45
C ARG A 3 -16.47 -2.20 8.61
N SER A 4 -15.72 -3.29 8.53
CA SER A 4 -14.81 -3.71 9.58
C SER A 4 -13.60 -4.47 9.01
N LEU A 5 -12.61 -4.71 9.86
CA LEU A 5 -11.44 -5.52 9.51
C LEU A 5 -11.83 -6.96 9.11
N LYS A 6 -12.97 -7.46 9.61
CA LYS A 6 -13.48 -8.80 9.28
C LYS A 6 -14.06 -8.89 7.87
N ASP A 7 -14.28 -7.77 7.20
CA ASP A 7 -14.74 -7.74 5.80
C ASP A 7 -13.58 -7.78 4.81
N VAL A 8 -12.33 -7.78 5.29
CA VAL A 8 -11.11 -7.78 4.47
C VAL A 8 -10.44 -9.14 4.55
N ALA A 9 -10.30 -9.81 3.40
CA ALA A 9 -9.49 -11.01 3.27
C ALA A 9 -8.02 -10.65 2.99
N ALA A 10 -7.09 -11.33 3.65
CA ALA A 10 -5.65 -11.15 3.45
C ALA A 10 -4.90 -12.48 3.62
N ILE A 11 -3.64 -12.54 3.20
CA ILE A 11 -2.77 -13.70 3.43
C ILE A 11 -2.26 -13.68 4.87
N PRO A 12 -2.68 -14.60 5.75
CA PRO A 12 -2.15 -14.71 7.10
C PRO A 12 -0.65 -15.02 7.03
N GLY A 13 0.15 -14.34 7.86
CA GLY A 13 1.61 -14.48 7.81
C GLY A 13 2.29 -13.86 6.58
N ARG A 14 1.55 -13.10 5.75
CA ARG A 14 2.05 -12.34 4.58
C ARG A 14 2.57 -13.23 3.44
N ILE A 15 2.98 -12.58 2.35
CA ILE A 15 3.80 -13.20 1.30
C ILE A 15 5.26 -12.91 1.66
N VAL A 16 6.06 -13.96 1.80
CA VAL A 16 7.45 -13.88 2.28
C VAL A 16 8.43 -14.38 1.24
N LYS A 17 9.68 -13.92 1.33
CA LYS A 17 10.79 -14.49 0.57
C LYS A 17 11.25 -15.78 1.25
N PHE A 18 11.21 -16.91 0.54
CA PHE A 18 11.62 -18.22 1.04
C PHE A 18 12.48 -18.94 0.00
N LYS A 19 13.73 -19.25 0.36
CA LYS A 19 14.70 -19.94 -0.52
C LYS A 19 14.79 -19.35 -1.94
N GLY A 20 14.93 -18.02 -2.02
CA GLY A 20 15.04 -17.30 -3.30
C GLY A 20 13.72 -17.07 -4.04
N ASN A 21 12.62 -17.66 -3.60
CA ASN A 21 11.29 -17.50 -4.19
C ASN A 21 10.35 -16.69 -3.30
N VAL A 22 9.17 -16.36 -3.81
CA VAL A 22 8.05 -15.81 -3.02
C VAL A 22 7.09 -16.93 -2.62
N LYS A 23 6.60 -16.90 -1.38
CA LYS A 23 5.66 -17.89 -0.85
C LYS A 23 4.58 -17.19 -0.04
N ALA A 24 3.32 -17.49 -0.33
CA ALA A 24 2.22 -17.15 0.57
C ALA A 24 2.29 -18.05 1.82
N SER A 25 2.27 -17.45 3.01
CA SER A 25 2.40 -18.20 4.27
C SER A 25 1.16 -19.06 4.60
N GLY A 26 0.01 -18.75 3.99
CA GLY A 26 -1.23 -19.51 4.14
C GLY A 26 -2.25 -19.13 3.06
N ALA A 27 -3.44 -19.74 3.13
CA ALA A 27 -4.58 -19.38 2.28
C ALA A 27 -5.20 -18.04 2.75
N PRO A 28 -5.85 -17.27 1.86
CA PRO A 28 -6.50 -16.02 2.27
C PRO A 28 -7.59 -16.24 3.34
N GLU A 29 -7.60 -15.39 4.35
CA GLU A 29 -8.56 -15.42 5.46
C GLU A 29 -9.09 -14.02 5.76
N PHE A 30 -10.38 -13.93 6.13
CA PHE A 30 -10.99 -12.69 6.57
C PHE A 30 -10.44 -12.25 7.93
N GLY A 31 -10.15 -10.97 8.08
CA GLY A 31 -9.59 -10.42 9.32
C GLY A 31 -8.10 -10.71 9.55
N ALA A 32 -7.41 -11.35 8.59
CA ALA A 32 -6.01 -11.76 8.74
C ALA A 32 -4.99 -10.60 8.74
N SER A 33 -5.40 -9.38 8.35
CA SER A 33 -4.53 -8.20 8.36
C SER A 33 -5.23 -7.01 8.99
N SER A 34 -4.84 -6.63 10.20
CA SER A 34 -5.35 -5.42 10.85
C SER A 34 -4.79 -4.14 10.21
N HIS A 35 -3.52 -4.17 9.81
CA HIS A 35 -2.81 -2.97 9.35
C HIS A 35 -3.29 -2.49 7.97
N LEU A 36 -3.27 -3.36 6.97
CA LEU A 36 -3.71 -2.98 5.61
C LEU A 36 -5.23 -2.83 5.52
N ALA A 37 -6.00 -3.57 6.31
CA ALA A 37 -7.45 -3.41 6.34
C ALA A 37 -7.86 -2.03 6.86
N ARG A 38 -7.19 -1.47 7.88
CA ARG A 38 -7.46 -0.09 8.34
C ARG A 38 -7.19 0.95 7.25
N ILE A 39 -6.11 0.76 6.50
CA ILE A 39 -5.78 1.65 5.37
C ILE A 39 -6.87 1.53 4.30
N LEU A 40 -7.23 0.31 3.92
CA LEU A 40 -8.24 0.08 2.90
C LEU A 40 -9.59 0.67 3.29
N LEU A 41 -10.02 0.48 4.55
CA LEU A 41 -11.24 1.11 5.08
C LEU A 41 -11.22 2.63 4.90
N LYS A 42 -10.12 3.29 5.31
CA LYS A 42 -9.98 4.75 5.15
C LYS A 42 -9.97 5.18 3.69
N VAL A 43 -9.37 4.40 2.79
CA VAL A 43 -9.36 4.69 1.35
C VAL A 43 -10.75 4.56 0.74
N THR A 44 -11.52 3.55 1.15
CA THR A 44 -12.90 3.32 0.69
C THR A 44 -13.83 4.50 1.03
N ASP A 45 -13.54 5.28 2.07
CA ASP A 45 -14.28 6.52 2.39
C ASP A 45 -14.13 7.60 1.28
N TYR A 46 -13.04 7.57 0.52
CA TYR A 46 -12.76 8.50 -0.58
C TYR A 46 -13.13 7.93 -1.95
N ASP A 47 -12.88 6.63 -2.16
CA ASP A 47 -13.22 5.93 -3.38
C ASP A 47 -13.72 4.50 -3.08
N PRO A 48 -15.05 4.25 -3.16
CA PRO A 48 -15.62 2.95 -2.88
C PRO A 48 -15.29 1.88 -3.95
N GLU A 49 -14.77 2.26 -5.12
CA GLU A 49 -14.32 1.30 -6.12
C GLU A 49 -13.00 0.63 -5.70
N VAL A 50 -12.19 1.27 -4.85
CA VAL A 50 -10.93 0.73 -4.35
C VAL A 50 -11.20 -0.25 -3.20
N ARG A 51 -10.96 -1.54 -3.46
CA ARG A 51 -11.25 -2.65 -2.53
C ARG A 51 -10.07 -3.60 -2.32
N SER A 52 -8.89 -3.21 -2.78
CA SER A 52 -7.68 -4.01 -2.63
C SER A 52 -6.46 -3.15 -2.41
N ILE A 53 -5.52 -3.71 -1.64
CA ILE A 53 -4.25 -3.07 -1.30
C ILE A 53 -3.16 -4.14 -1.20
N MET A 54 -1.98 -3.83 -1.73
CA MET A 54 -0.76 -4.61 -1.49
C MET A 54 0.35 -3.69 -1.01
N ASN A 55 1.05 -4.12 0.04
CA ASN A 55 2.27 -3.44 0.48
C ASN A 55 3.48 -4.12 -0.15
N ILE A 56 4.34 -3.33 -0.79
CA ILE A 56 5.60 -3.77 -1.39
C ILE A 56 6.76 -2.94 -0.84
N LYS A 57 7.97 -3.47 -0.99
CA LYS A 57 9.19 -2.79 -0.56
C LYS A 57 9.33 -1.46 -1.29
N TYR A 58 9.61 -0.40 -0.55
CA TYR A 58 10.01 0.87 -1.14
C TYR A 58 11.41 0.78 -1.74
N ALA A 59 11.53 1.30 -2.96
CA ALA A 59 12.78 1.70 -3.57
C ALA A 59 12.47 2.84 -4.56
N PRO A 60 13.34 3.86 -4.69
CA PRO A 60 13.13 4.96 -5.63
C PRO A 60 12.81 4.49 -7.06
N GLU A 61 13.47 3.42 -7.51
CA GLU A 61 13.29 2.89 -8.86
C GLU A 61 11.88 2.33 -9.08
N VAL A 62 11.24 1.79 -8.04
CA VAL A 62 9.85 1.30 -8.07
C VAL A 62 8.88 2.46 -8.27
N VAL A 63 9.14 3.59 -7.60
CA VAL A 63 8.35 4.82 -7.75
C VAL A 63 8.47 5.34 -9.18
N GLU A 64 9.69 5.52 -9.68
CA GLU A 64 9.92 5.97 -11.05
C GLU A 64 9.31 5.03 -12.11
N ALA A 65 9.40 3.72 -11.90
CA ALA A 65 8.79 2.74 -12.81
C ALA A 65 7.26 2.87 -12.84
N SER A 66 6.65 3.14 -11.70
CA SER A 66 5.21 3.35 -11.59
C SER A 66 4.78 4.61 -12.35
N GLU A 67 5.53 5.71 -12.21
CA GLU A 67 5.28 6.96 -12.94
C GLU A 67 5.41 6.77 -14.45
N ARG A 68 6.43 6.03 -14.92
CA ARG A 68 6.60 5.70 -16.36
C ARG A 68 5.45 4.87 -16.92
N LEU A 69 4.84 4.01 -16.11
CA LEU A 69 3.66 3.23 -16.50
C LEU A 69 2.37 4.06 -16.49
N GLY A 70 2.44 5.36 -16.17
CA GLY A 70 1.28 6.25 -16.10
C GLY A 70 0.41 6.01 -14.87
N LEU A 71 0.91 5.28 -13.87
CA LEU A 71 0.20 5.11 -12.60
C LEU A 71 0.23 6.43 -11.83
N THR A 72 -0.87 6.73 -11.14
CA THR A 72 -0.91 7.88 -10.26
C THR A 72 -0.20 7.58 -8.96
N VAL A 73 0.83 8.37 -8.66
CA VAL A 73 1.69 8.19 -7.48
C VAL A 73 1.54 9.40 -6.56
N SER A 74 1.35 9.11 -5.28
CA SER A 74 1.42 10.11 -4.22
C SER A 74 2.26 9.59 -3.07
N PHE A 75 2.49 10.45 -2.08
CA PHE A 75 3.28 10.12 -0.91
C PHE A 75 2.77 10.90 0.31
N PHE A 76 3.23 10.49 1.48
CA PHE A 76 3.19 11.32 2.68
C PHE A 76 4.52 11.23 3.42
N ASP A 77 4.84 12.27 4.17
CA ASP A 77 6.01 12.31 5.04
C ASP A 77 5.57 12.14 6.50
N ARG A 78 6.19 11.20 7.22
CA ARG A 78 5.94 10.97 8.64
C ARG A 78 6.54 12.09 9.51
N GLY A 79 7.49 12.85 8.99
CA GLY A 79 8.01 14.06 9.63
C GLY A 79 6.98 15.18 9.75
N GLU A 80 6.04 15.25 8.80
CA GLU A 80 4.96 16.26 8.76
C GLU A 80 3.77 15.92 9.69
N GLU A 81 3.78 14.74 10.31
CA GLU A 81 2.69 14.29 11.17
C GLU A 81 2.61 15.13 12.47
N PRO A 82 1.42 15.69 12.81
CA PRO A 82 1.20 16.41 14.05
C PRO A 82 1.61 15.59 15.28
N ARG A 83 2.30 16.23 16.24
CA ARG A 83 2.80 15.54 17.45
C ARG A 83 1.71 14.83 18.24
N GLU A 84 0.52 15.45 18.32
CA GLU A 84 -0.66 14.91 19.00
C GLU A 84 -1.15 13.58 18.37
N LEU A 85 -0.90 13.36 17.08
CA LEU A 85 -1.26 12.11 16.38
C LEU A 85 -0.16 11.05 16.46
N LYS A 86 1.12 11.47 16.62
CA LYS A 86 2.26 10.55 16.79
C LYS A 86 2.15 9.70 18.06
N GLU A 87 1.51 10.23 19.09
CA GLU A 87 1.34 9.56 20.39
C GLU A 87 0.20 8.53 20.36
N VAL A 88 -0.69 8.58 19.36
CA VAL A 88 -1.80 7.62 19.20
C VAL A 88 -1.34 6.43 18.37
N GLU A 89 -1.24 5.26 19.00
CA GLU A 89 -0.89 4.02 18.31
C GLU A 89 -1.88 3.73 17.16
N GLY A 90 -1.38 3.74 15.92
CA GLY A 90 -2.18 3.49 14.72
C GLY A 90 -2.81 4.72 14.07
N GLY A 91 -2.67 5.92 14.65
CA GLY A 91 -3.18 7.18 14.08
C GLY A 91 -2.41 7.72 12.87
N THR A 92 -1.10 7.45 12.80
CA THR A 92 -0.20 7.93 11.74
C THR A 92 -0.64 7.57 10.32
N LEU A 93 -1.16 6.35 10.14
CA LEU A 93 -1.43 5.84 8.80
C LEU A 93 -2.71 6.40 8.18
N PRO A 94 -3.85 6.45 8.88
CA PRO A 94 -5.04 7.15 8.37
C PRO A 94 -4.75 8.60 7.97
N TRP A 95 -3.97 9.33 8.78
CA TRP A 95 -3.55 10.70 8.47
C TRP A 95 -2.67 10.77 7.21
N GLY A 96 -1.63 9.94 7.13
CA GLY A 96 -0.71 9.94 5.98
C GLY A 96 -1.41 9.58 4.67
N ILE A 97 -2.31 8.61 4.71
CA ILE A 97 -3.14 8.22 3.56
C ILE A 97 -4.03 9.38 3.12
N GLU A 98 -4.67 10.08 4.07
CA GLU A 98 -5.47 11.27 3.77
C GLU A 98 -4.64 12.40 3.16
N GLN A 99 -3.43 12.68 3.67
CA GLN A 99 -2.54 13.67 3.06
C GLN A 99 -2.15 13.30 1.62
N ALA A 100 -1.82 12.02 1.38
CA ALA A 100 -1.46 11.55 0.06
C ALA A 100 -2.64 11.63 -0.93
N ILE A 101 -3.86 11.30 -0.49
CA ILE A 101 -5.09 11.44 -1.31
C ILE A 101 -5.36 12.91 -1.62
N ARG A 102 -5.30 13.80 -0.61
CA ARG A 102 -5.49 15.24 -0.80
C ARG A 102 -4.49 15.83 -1.79
N ARG A 103 -3.21 15.45 -1.66
CA ARG A 103 -2.14 15.87 -2.57
C ARG A 103 -2.38 15.43 -4.02
N ALA A 104 -2.93 14.23 -4.22
CA ALA A 104 -3.25 13.72 -5.55
C ALA A 104 -4.60 14.21 -6.11
N GLY A 105 -5.47 14.77 -5.27
CA GLY A 105 -6.84 15.18 -5.62
C GLY A 105 -7.81 14.01 -5.84
N LYS A 106 -7.35 12.77 -5.66
CA LYS A 106 -8.11 11.52 -5.80
C LYS A 106 -7.36 10.40 -5.09
N VAL A 107 -7.96 9.21 -4.96
CA VAL A 107 -7.21 8.02 -4.52
C VAL A 107 -6.20 7.64 -5.61
N PRO A 108 -4.89 7.71 -5.33
CA PRO A 108 -3.87 7.36 -6.32
C PRO A 108 -3.72 5.84 -6.39
N ASP A 109 -3.15 5.35 -7.50
CA ASP A 109 -2.78 3.94 -7.65
C ASP A 109 -1.72 3.53 -6.62
N ILE A 110 -0.85 4.46 -6.23
CA ILE A 110 0.26 4.21 -5.30
C ILE A 110 0.37 5.32 -4.27
N ILE A 111 0.56 4.92 -3.00
CA ILE A 111 1.00 5.80 -1.92
C ILE A 111 2.27 5.23 -1.29
N TYR A 112 3.35 6.01 -1.28
CA TYR A 112 4.59 5.62 -0.58
C TYR A 112 4.92 6.51 0.61
N ASP A 113 5.74 5.99 1.52
CA ASP A 113 6.39 6.75 2.58
C ASP A 113 7.85 6.33 2.72
N LYS A 114 8.72 7.28 3.09
CA LYS A 114 10.16 7.05 3.25
C LYS A 114 10.53 6.50 4.63
N GLY A 115 9.57 5.98 5.39
CA GLY A 115 9.78 5.53 6.75
C GLY A 115 10.02 6.68 7.72
N ASP A 116 10.44 6.33 8.93
CA ASP A 116 10.86 7.23 10.01
C ASP A 116 11.76 6.43 10.96
N VAL A 117 12.27 7.03 12.04
CA VAL A 117 13.01 6.30 13.08
C VAL A 117 12.19 5.11 13.59
N GLY A 118 12.70 3.90 13.37
CA GLY A 118 12.01 2.65 13.74
C GLY A 118 10.84 2.24 12.82
N LYS A 119 10.60 2.95 11.72
CA LYS A 119 9.54 2.64 10.74
C LYS A 119 10.15 2.45 9.36
N GLU A 120 9.98 1.27 8.78
CA GLU A 120 10.51 0.96 7.45
C GLU A 120 9.79 1.75 6.34
N PRO A 121 10.51 2.17 5.28
CA PRO A 121 9.92 2.73 4.06
C PRO A 121 9.02 1.72 3.33
N MET A 122 7.88 2.17 2.80
CA MET A 122 6.86 1.30 2.21
C MET A 122 6.19 1.92 0.98
N ILE A 123 5.76 1.06 0.05
CA ILE A 123 4.90 1.41 -1.09
C ILE A 123 3.59 0.62 -0.96
N ARG A 124 2.47 1.32 -1.01
CA ARG A 124 1.12 0.75 -0.96
C ARG A 124 0.48 0.92 -2.33
N VAL A 125 0.13 -0.19 -2.96
CA VAL A 125 -0.51 -0.25 -4.28
C VAL A 125 -1.99 -0.53 -4.10
N PHE A 126 -2.85 0.30 -4.68
CA PHE A 126 -4.30 0.24 -4.60
C PHE A 126 -4.93 -0.22 -5.91
N GLY A 127 -6.11 -0.81 -5.82
CA GLY A 127 -6.85 -1.24 -6.99
C GLY A 127 -8.27 -1.71 -6.67
N LYS A 128 -9.02 -2.01 -7.73
CA LYS A 128 -10.44 -2.39 -7.64
C LYS A 128 -10.65 -3.77 -7.02
N ASP A 129 -9.66 -4.64 -7.16
CA ASP A 129 -9.61 -5.98 -6.60
C ASP A 129 -8.15 -6.50 -6.52
N ALA A 130 -7.98 -7.73 -6.03
CA ALA A 130 -6.66 -8.35 -5.87
C ALA A 130 -5.95 -8.61 -7.20
N VAL A 131 -6.69 -8.82 -8.29
CA VAL A 131 -6.13 -9.10 -9.62
C VAL A 131 -5.57 -7.80 -10.21
N ASP A 132 -6.32 -6.69 -10.12
CA ASP A 132 -5.85 -5.38 -10.56
C ASP A 132 -4.56 -4.95 -9.83
N VAL A 133 -4.52 -5.10 -8.50
CA VAL A 133 -3.32 -4.79 -7.71
C VAL A 133 -2.14 -5.68 -8.12
N SER A 134 -2.37 -6.99 -8.27
CA SER A 134 -1.30 -7.92 -8.68
C SER A 134 -0.77 -7.61 -10.08
N ARG A 135 -1.67 -7.25 -11.01
CA ARG A 135 -1.30 -6.82 -12.36
C ARG A 135 -0.40 -5.58 -12.33
N LYS A 136 -0.79 -4.53 -11.60
CA LYS A 136 0.04 -3.31 -11.43
C LYS A 136 1.43 -3.64 -10.89
N VAL A 137 1.51 -4.49 -9.85
CA VAL A 137 2.79 -4.89 -9.25
C VAL A 137 3.67 -5.68 -10.23
N ILE A 138 3.08 -6.56 -11.04
CA ILE A 138 3.80 -7.31 -12.09
C ILE A 138 4.29 -6.36 -13.19
N GLU A 139 3.46 -5.42 -13.65
CA GLU A 139 3.85 -4.42 -14.65
C GLU A 139 5.03 -3.57 -14.16
N ILE A 140 5.01 -3.12 -12.89
CA ILE A 140 6.12 -2.41 -12.26
C ILE A 140 7.39 -3.28 -12.23
N ALA A 141 7.26 -4.55 -11.83
CA ALA A 141 8.41 -5.47 -11.80
C ALA A 141 9.02 -5.70 -13.19
N ASN A 142 8.18 -5.82 -14.22
CA ASN A 142 8.63 -5.95 -15.60
C ASN A 142 9.35 -4.69 -16.09
N GLU A 143 8.82 -3.51 -15.77
CA GLU A 143 9.44 -2.22 -16.10
C GLU A 143 10.82 -2.05 -15.43
N LEU A 144 10.98 -2.53 -14.19
CA LEU A 144 12.28 -2.60 -13.51
C LEU A 144 13.25 -3.58 -14.18
N GLY A 145 12.74 -4.68 -14.74
CA GLY A 145 13.53 -5.67 -15.47
C GLY A 145 14.16 -5.10 -16.75
N LYS A 146 13.46 -4.21 -17.46
CA LYS A 146 13.96 -3.58 -18.71
C LYS A 146 15.22 -2.75 -18.49
N LYS A 147 15.35 -2.05 -17.34
CA LYS A 147 16.52 -1.24 -16.97
C LYS A 147 17.81 -2.05 -16.74
N LYS A 148 17.74 -3.38 -16.64
CA LYS A 148 18.91 -4.26 -16.41
C LYS A 148 19.57 -4.76 -17.70
N THR A 149 19.17 -4.23 -18.86
CA THR A 149 19.73 -4.51 -20.19
C THR A 149 20.35 -3.24 -20.74
#